data_AF-A0A7J2NFL2-F1
#
_entry.id   AF-A0A7J2NFL2-F1
#
_cell.length_a   1.000
_cell.length_b   1.000
_cell.length_c   1.000
_cell.angle_alpha   90.00
_cell.angle_beta   90.00
_cell.angle_gamma   90.00
#
_symmetry.space_group_name_H-M   'P 1'
#
loop_
_entity.id
_entity.type
_entity.pdbx_description
1 polymer ?
#
loop_
_entity_poly.entity_id
_entity_poly.type
_entity_poly.pdbx_seq_one_letter_code
_entity_poly.pdbx_strand_id
1 'polypeptide(L)'
;MSCKSTTFLLFFLVILASLLLTGCDEFFTSRDPCRDDPDPNSCYMRVAAQMNSSFYCGKIGSQDEKADKSLISLKDECYSTVAMNTGDYSNCDEIVGGKDSKHTRDGCILSVATAKEDPVACTLLTGKSQRDCFDKLGSMIKISDFESLQEKIDRMEEAVRNNPRDRDLRDELKKLKEQKDTVYNNAPGIVQRDYFRQQREEILSSIYDEDVRRAIARDYIKYRNDVGEESITQLLEGLSEIKETQDTIKRIDEQANALIDKLKEGAIDYAKDGAGVVAEEGWKWAWQRSSEDMKWEMARLEGLKDKYDKASAQYQAINKKVQQFKKIYDEVNGVYKQVKKFDDLLAQGKIQEGHAEVLKGAVFLGKGLEYATAYVPVFGSTASTISKETFEVVVKLATQRAKRSTRLEDCFVDPANCDLDGITAY
;
A
#
# COMPACT_ATOMS: atom_id res chain seq x y z
N MET A 1 -56.49 -33.79 28.42
CA MET A 1 -55.95 -33.25 29.69
C MET A 1 -54.47 -33.60 29.76
N SER A 2 -53.65 -32.64 30.18
CA SER A 2 -52.28 -32.79 30.69
C SER A 2 -51.17 -33.19 29.71
N CYS A 3 -50.47 -32.18 29.16
CA CYS A 3 -49.03 -32.27 28.84
C CYS A 3 -48.46 -30.86 28.55
N LYS A 4 -48.36 -30.00 29.58
CA LYS A 4 -47.70 -28.68 29.49
C LYS A 4 -46.83 -28.32 30.72
N SER A 5 -46.56 -29.26 31.62
CA SER A 5 -45.94 -28.95 32.93
C SER A 5 -44.41 -29.10 32.97
N THR A 6 -43.80 -29.81 32.02
CA THR A 6 -42.37 -30.20 32.13
C THR A 6 -41.39 -29.11 31.71
N THR A 7 -41.75 -28.19 30.82
CA THR A 7 -40.85 -27.14 30.32
C THR A 7 -40.62 -26.02 31.34
N PHE A 8 -41.59 -25.77 32.22
CA PHE A 8 -41.50 -24.69 33.21
C PHE A 8 -40.57 -25.04 34.39
N LEU A 9 -40.49 -26.32 34.76
CA LEU A 9 -39.66 -26.80 35.87
C LEU A 9 -38.16 -26.79 35.52
N LEU A 10 -37.82 -27.01 34.25
CA LEU A 10 -36.43 -27.00 33.78
C LEU A 10 -35.85 -25.59 33.73
N PHE A 11 -36.66 -24.58 33.38
CA PHE A 11 -36.24 -23.18 33.36
C PHE A 11 -35.96 -22.65 34.78
N PHE A 12 -36.75 -23.05 35.77
CA PHE A 12 -36.51 -22.69 37.17
C PHE A 12 -35.24 -23.33 37.74
N LEU A 13 -34.93 -24.57 37.36
CA LEU A 13 -33.69 -25.25 37.78
C LEU A 13 -32.42 -24.60 37.22
N VAL A 14 -32.46 -24.11 35.97
CA VAL A 14 -31.31 -23.40 35.36
C VAL A 14 -31.07 -22.04 36.03
N ILE A 15 -32.14 -21.33 36.42
CA ILE A 15 -32.04 -20.04 37.13
C ILE A 15 -31.61 -20.26 38.60
N LEU A 16 -32.07 -21.31 39.28
CA LEU A 16 -31.66 -21.62 40.64
C LEU A 16 -30.20 -22.11 40.72
N ALA A 17 -29.75 -22.88 39.72
CA ALA A 17 -28.37 -23.35 39.63
C ALA A 17 -27.37 -22.20 39.41
N SER A 18 -27.76 -21.15 38.67
CA SER A 18 -26.94 -19.95 38.50
C SER A 18 -26.89 -19.08 39.76
N LEU A 19 -27.94 -19.08 40.59
CA LEU A 19 -27.93 -18.40 41.89
C LEU A 19 -27.12 -19.15 42.97
N LEU A 20 -27.04 -20.48 42.92
CA LEU A 20 -26.22 -21.26 43.86
C LEU A 20 -24.72 -21.27 43.51
N LEU A 21 -24.33 -20.90 42.28
CA LEU A 21 -22.94 -20.81 41.85
C LEU A 21 -22.31 -19.42 42.04
N THR A 22 -23.08 -18.40 42.43
CA THR A 22 -22.56 -17.03 42.69
C THR A 22 -22.12 -16.80 44.14
N GLY A 23 -22.11 -17.85 44.98
CA GLY A 23 -21.76 -17.76 46.41
C GLY A 23 -20.28 -17.98 46.77
N CYS A 24 -19.36 -18.06 45.79
CA CYS A 24 -17.95 -18.40 46.04
C CYS A 24 -16.94 -17.24 45.90
N ASP A 25 -17.38 -16.00 45.62
CA ASP A 25 -16.42 -14.97 45.17
C ASP A 25 -15.89 -14.00 46.24
N GLU A 26 -16.45 -13.95 47.45
CA GLU A 26 -16.09 -12.87 48.40
C GLU A 26 -15.20 -13.27 49.60
N PHE A 27 -14.92 -14.56 49.83
CA PHE A 27 -14.17 -14.99 51.03
C PHE A 27 -12.75 -15.52 50.79
N PHE A 28 -12.29 -15.66 49.55
CA PHE A 28 -10.97 -16.23 49.25
C PHE A 28 -9.93 -15.23 48.70
N THR A 29 -10.28 -13.95 48.49
CA THR A 29 -9.45 -13.05 47.66
C THR A 29 -8.62 -11.99 48.40
N SER A 30 -8.63 -11.92 49.73
CA SER A 30 -7.90 -10.85 50.45
C SER A 30 -6.89 -11.31 51.49
N ARG A 31 -6.83 -12.60 51.82
CA ARG A 31 -5.81 -13.09 52.74
C ARG A 31 -4.59 -13.53 51.95
N ASP A 32 -3.50 -12.79 52.12
CA ASP A 32 -2.20 -13.14 51.57
C ASP A 32 -1.86 -14.60 51.92
N PRO A 33 -1.69 -15.47 50.90
CA PRO A 33 -1.58 -16.92 51.11
C PRO A 33 -0.32 -17.31 51.91
N CYS A 34 0.65 -16.42 52.02
CA CYS A 34 1.94 -16.68 52.66
C CYS A 34 2.16 -15.88 53.95
N ARG A 35 1.16 -15.11 54.40
CA ARG A 35 1.29 -14.26 55.59
C ARG A 35 1.65 -15.04 56.86
N ASP A 36 1.06 -16.22 57.01
CA ASP A 36 1.18 -17.05 58.21
C ASP A 36 2.22 -18.19 58.02
N ASP A 37 2.95 -18.23 56.89
CA ASP A 37 4.00 -19.23 56.62
C ASP A 37 5.30 -18.85 57.36
N PRO A 38 5.99 -19.80 58.04
CA PRO A 38 7.26 -19.52 58.71
C PRO A 38 8.40 -19.10 57.77
N ASP A 39 8.29 -19.38 56.47
CA ASP A 39 9.17 -18.88 55.41
C ASP A 39 8.34 -18.27 54.26
N PRO A 40 7.89 -17.02 54.41
CA PRO A 40 7.03 -16.36 53.43
C PRO A 40 7.65 -16.31 52.03
N ASN A 41 8.96 -16.13 51.92
CA ASN A 41 9.65 -15.99 50.64
C ASN A 41 9.61 -17.29 49.84
N SER A 42 9.91 -18.42 50.47
CA SER A 42 9.76 -19.74 49.84
C SER A 42 8.31 -20.06 49.51
N CYS A 43 7.37 -19.64 50.36
CA CYS A 43 5.93 -19.76 50.07
C CYS A 43 5.54 -18.99 48.80
N TYR A 44 5.89 -17.71 48.68
CA TYR A 44 5.56 -16.90 47.51
C TYR A 44 6.15 -17.48 46.23
N MET A 45 7.38 -18.00 46.26
CA MET A 45 7.98 -18.65 45.09
C MET A 45 7.16 -19.87 44.63
N ARG A 46 6.75 -20.74 45.57
CA ARG A 46 5.90 -21.90 45.24
C ARG A 46 4.54 -21.48 44.69
N VAL A 47 3.91 -20.49 45.30
CA VAL A 47 2.62 -19.95 44.85
C VAL A 47 2.75 -19.31 43.47
N ALA A 48 3.81 -18.53 43.21
CA ALA A 48 4.10 -17.95 41.91
C ALA A 48 4.22 -19.03 40.83
N ALA A 49 4.99 -20.09 41.10
CA ALA A 49 5.17 -21.21 40.17
C ALA A 49 3.88 -21.99 39.94
N GLN A 50 3.09 -22.25 40.99
CA GLN A 50 1.83 -22.99 40.88
C GLN A 50 0.74 -22.19 40.15
N MET A 51 0.67 -20.89 40.40
CA MET A 51 -0.31 -19.99 39.79
C MET A 51 0.16 -19.37 38.49
N ASN A 52 1.42 -19.61 38.08
CA ASN A 52 2.06 -18.99 36.93
C ASN A 52 1.95 -17.45 36.95
N SER A 53 2.13 -16.84 38.12
CA SER A 53 1.94 -15.39 38.32
C SER A 53 3.18 -14.74 38.93
N SER A 54 3.77 -13.83 38.17
CA SER A 54 4.95 -13.06 38.59
C SER A 54 4.67 -12.02 39.67
N PHE A 55 3.39 -11.71 39.92
CA PHE A 55 2.97 -10.85 41.02
C PHE A 55 3.53 -11.31 42.37
N TYR A 56 3.51 -12.63 42.63
CA TYR A 56 4.03 -13.19 43.88
C TYR A 56 5.56 -13.17 43.95
N CYS A 57 6.28 -13.25 42.82
CA CYS A 57 7.73 -13.05 42.81
C CYS A 57 8.10 -11.64 43.29
N GLY A 58 7.28 -10.63 42.96
CA GLY A 58 7.46 -9.25 43.45
C GLY A 58 7.33 -9.09 44.97
N LYS A 59 6.69 -10.04 45.67
CA LYS A 59 6.49 -10.02 47.13
C LYS A 59 7.69 -10.58 47.91
N ILE A 60 8.57 -11.33 47.27
CA ILE A 60 9.80 -11.86 47.88
C ILE A 60 10.70 -10.70 48.33
N GLY A 61 11.08 -10.71 49.60
CA GLY A 61 11.94 -9.68 50.21
C GLY A 61 11.25 -8.34 50.53
N SER A 62 9.92 -8.25 50.42
CA SER A 62 9.18 -7.00 50.68
C SER A 62 9.10 -6.59 52.16
N GLN A 63 9.47 -7.47 53.10
CA GLN A 63 9.33 -7.23 54.55
C GLN A 63 10.62 -6.75 55.24
N ASP A 64 11.79 -6.88 54.59
CA ASP A 64 13.08 -6.47 55.16
C ASP A 64 13.88 -5.63 54.16
N GLU A 65 13.94 -4.31 54.38
CA GLU A 65 14.54 -3.31 53.47
C GLU A 65 16.05 -3.46 53.24
N LYS A 66 16.73 -4.37 53.97
CA LYS A 66 18.14 -4.71 53.70
C LYS A 66 18.15 -5.96 52.85
N ALA A 67 18.08 -5.78 51.53
CA ALA A 67 18.11 -6.85 50.55
C ALA A 67 19.34 -7.75 50.79
N ASP A 68 19.11 -8.87 51.49
CA ASP A 68 20.06 -9.96 51.55
C ASP A 68 20.29 -10.45 50.12
N LYS A 69 21.54 -10.64 49.74
CA LYS A 69 21.93 -11.18 48.43
C LYS A 69 21.21 -12.51 48.14
N SER A 70 20.91 -13.29 49.18
CA SER A 70 20.15 -14.53 49.06
C SER A 70 18.73 -14.29 48.51
N LEU A 71 18.10 -13.16 48.84
CA LEU A 71 16.75 -12.84 48.39
C LEU A 71 16.70 -12.44 46.90
N ILE A 72 17.75 -11.78 46.40
CA ILE A 72 17.86 -11.44 44.96
C ILE A 72 17.91 -12.73 44.14
N SER A 73 18.76 -13.68 44.52
CA SER A 73 18.85 -14.96 43.81
C SER A 73 17.53 -15.74 43.83
N LEU A 74 16.81 -15.74 44.96
CA LEU A 74 15.51 -16.41 45.08
C LEU A 74 14.43 -15.73 44.22
N LYS A 75 14.45 -14.40 44.18
CA LYS A 75 13.52 -13.60 43.36
C LYS A 75 13.77 -13.83 41.87
N ASP A 76 15.03 -13.81 41.44
CA ASP A 76 15.41 -14.10 40.05
C ASP A 76 15.01 -15.54 39.64
N GLU A 77 15.20 -16.53 40.52
CA GLU A 77 14.77 -17.92 40.30
C GLU A 77 13.24 -18.04 40.16
N CYS A 78 12.48 -17.30 40.99
CA CYS A 78 11.03 -17.22 40.90
C CYS A 78 10.58 -16.72 39.53
N TYR A 79 11.09 -15.56 39.09
CA TYR A 79 10.73 -15.00 37.78
C TYR A 79 11.14 -15.94 36.63
N SER A 80 12.32 -16.54 36.70
CA SER A 80 12.78 -17.51 35.70
C SER A 80 11.86 -18.72 35.60
N THR A 81 11.36 -19.23 36.73
CA THR A 81 10.44 -20.36 36.77
C THR A 81 9.07 -20.00 36.19
N VAL A 82 8.52 -18.84 36.57
CA VAL A 82 7.25 -18.34 36.01
C VAL A 82 7.39 -18.13 34.50
N ALA A 83 8.50 -17.56 34.04
CA ALA A 83 8.79 -17.37 32.62
C ALA A 83 8.83 -18.72 31.87
N MET A 84 9.48 -19.74 32.43
CA MET A 84 9.54 -21.08 31.82
C MET A 84 8.18 -21.76 31.74
N ASN A 85 7.35 -21.62 32.78
CA ASN A 85 6.03 -22.22 32.78
C ASN A 85 5.11 -21.53 31.77
N THR A 86 5.09 -20.20 31.76
CA THR A 86 4.18 -19.38 30.93
C THR A 86 4.64 -19.23 29.48
N GLY A 87 5.96 -19.18 29.24
CA GLY A 87 6.53 -18.70 27.98
C GLY A 87 6.57 -17.18 27.85
N ASP A 88 6.28 -16.43 28.91
CA ASP A 88 6.29 -14.97 28.88
C ASP A 88 7.67 -14.41 29.27
N TYR A 89 8.38 -13.92 28.25
CA TYR A 89 9.72 -13.36 28.35
C TYR A 89 9.80 -12.06 29.15
N SER A 90 8.68 -11.33 29.33
CA SER A 90 8.70 -10.10 30.14
C SER A 90 9.08 -10.36 31.59
N ASN A 91 8.81 -11.57 32.10
CA ASN A 91 9.26 -12.00 33.42
C ASN A 91 10.79 -12.12 33.51
N CYS A 92 11.49 -12.40 32.40
CA CYS A 92 12.95 -12.41 32.38
C CYS A 92 13.53 -10.98 32.48
N ASP A 93 12.78 -9.94 32.11
CA ASP A 93 13.22 -8.54 32.22
C ASP A 93 13.24 -8.06 33.69
N GLU A 94 12.47 -8.71 34.57
CA GLU A 94 12.45 -8.45 36.01
C GLU A 94 13.65 -9.07 36.76
N ILE A 95 14.47 -9.88 36.08
CA ILE A 95 15.67 -10.49 36.66
C ILE A 95 16.77 -9.43 36.76
N VAL A 96 17.19 -9.14 38.00
CA VAL A 96 18.23 -8.15 38.28
C VAL A 96 19.61 -8.75 38.00
N GLY A 97 19.79 -10.03 38.34
CA GLY A 97 21.07 -10.71 38.26
C GLY A 97 22.09 -10.19 39.29
N GLY A 98 23.35 -10.55 39.10
CA GLY A 98 24.46 -10.14 39.96
C GLY A 98 25.59 -11.18 40.00
N LYS A 99 26.72 -10.86 40.63
CA LYS A 99 27.85 -11.81 40.78
C LYS A 99 27.46 -13.08 41.54
N ASP A 100 26.48 -12.97 42.43
CA ASP A 100 26.03 -14.04 43.31
C ASP A 100 24.70 -14.68 42.82
N SER A 101 24.05 -14.11 41.79
CA SER A 101 22.84 -14.69 41.20
C SER A 101 23.22 -15.73 40.16
N LYS A 102 22.63 -16.92 40.25
CA LYS A 102 22.78 -17.98 39.24
C LYS A 102 21.97 -17.71 37.97
N HIS A 103 21.02 -16.78 38.04
CA HIS A 103 20.10 -16.47 36.97
C HIS A 103 20.48 -15.11 36.38
N THR A 104 20.60 -15.07 35.06
CA THR A 104 20.75 -13.85 34.29
C THR A 104 19.54 -13.71 33.38
N ARG A 105 19.20 -12.47 33.01
CA ARG A 105 18.15 -12.20 32.01
C ARG A 105 18.33 -13.04 30.75
N ASP A 106 19.53 -13.03 30.17
CA ASP A 106 19.85 -13.82 28.97
C ASP A 106 19.74 -15.33 29.21
N GLY A 107 20.15 -15.82 30.38
CA GLY A 107 20.03 -17.23 30.75
C GLY A 107 18.57 -17.66 30.92
N CYS A 108 17.71 -16.78 31.45
CA CYS A 108 16.26 -16.98 31.51
C CYS A 108 15.67 -17.06 30.11
N ILE A 109 15.91 -16.05 29.26
CA ILE A 109 15.38 -16.02 27.89
C ILE A 109 15.81 -17.27 27.11
N LEU A 110 17.09 -17.66 27.18
CA LEU A 110 17.57 -18.86 26.51
C LEU A 110 16.89 -20.13 27.02
N SER A 111 16.68 -20.24 28.33
CA SER A 111 16.01 -21.39 28.94
C SER A 111 14.55 -21.47 28.52
N VAL A 112 13.84 -20.35 28.51
CA VAL A 112 12.44 -20.27 28.06
C VAL A 112 12.34 -20.58 26.57
N ALA A 113 13.16 -19.95 25.72
CA ALA A 113 13.19 -20.18 24.28
C ALA A 113 13.45 -21.65 23.95
N THR A 114 14.40 -22.28 24.65
CA THR A 114 14.70 -23.70 24.44
C THR A 114 13.56 -24.60 24.91
N ALA A 115 12.95 -24.30 26.07
CA ALA A 115 11.86 -25.11 26.60
C ALA A 115 10.56 -24.99 25.79
N LYS A 116 10.33 -23.84 25.16
CA LYS A 116 9.16 -23.57 24.31
C LYS A 116 9.42 -23.83 22.82
N GLU A 117 10.63 -24.23 22.45
CA GLU A 117 11.07 -24.38 21.05
C GLU A 117 10.76 -23.11 20.22
N ASP A 118 10.99 -21.94 20.81
CA ASP A 118 10.68 -20.64 20.23
C ASP A 118 11.97 -19.94 19.74
N PRO A 119 12.35 -20.15 18.47
CA PRO A 119 13.56 -19.52 17.91
C PRO A 119 13.41 -18.01 17.75
N VAL A 120 12.19 -17.48 17.70
CA VAL A 120 11.95 -16.03 17.55
C VAL A 120 12.45 -15.30 18.79
N ALA A 121 12.34 -15.91 19.97
CA ALA A 121 12.85 -15.34 21.21
C ALA A 121 14.38 -15.17 21.27
N CYS A 122 15.15 -15.88 20.42
CA CYS A 122 16.60 -15.65 20.31
C CYS A 122 16.93 -14.20 19.90
N THR A 123 15.99 -13.48 19.29
CA THR A 123 16.14 -12.05 18.95
C THR A 123 16.12 -11.11 20.16
N LEU A 124 15.65 -11.58 21.33
CA LEU A 124 15.67 -10.83 22.60
C LEU A 124 17.04 -10.88 23.30
N LEU A 125 17.92 -11.77 22.83
CA LEU A 125 19.30 -11.93 23.27
C LEU A 125 20.25 -11.09 22.42
N THR A 126 21.47 -10.85 22.93
CA THR A 126 22.52 -10.16 22.16
C THR A 126 23.83 -10.93 22.16
N GLY A 127 24.73 -10.60 21.24
CA GLY A 127 26.10 -11.10 21.24
C GLY A 127 26.22 -12.63 21.15
N LYS A 128 26.94 -13.23 22.10
CA LYS A 128 27.20 -14.68 22.10
C LYS A 128 25.94 -15.49 22.41
N SER A 129 25.15 -15.06 23.40
CA SER A 129 23.92 -15.77 23.82
C SER A 129 22.94 -15.91 22.67
N GLN A 130 22.79 -14.88 21.83
CA GLN A 130 21.95 -14.90 20.64
C GLN A 130 22.41 -15.95 19.62
N ARG A 131 23.72 -16.00 19.31
CA ARG A 131 24.27 -16.99 18.40
C ARG A 131 24.09 -18.40 18.93
N ASP A 132 24.45 -18.62 20.20
CA ASP A 132 24.30 -19.94 20.85
C ASP A 132 22.82 -20.39 20.88
N CYS A 133 21.87 -19.45 20.95
CA CYS A 133 20.44 -19.72 20.87
C CYS A 133 20.03 -20.16 19.45
N PHE A 134 20.42 -19.42 18.42
CA PHE A 134 20.13 -19.78 17.03
C PHE A 134 20.87 -21.04 16.57
N ASP A 135 22.06 -21.33 17.09
CA ASP A 135 22.75 -22.60 16.82
C ASP A 135 21.95 -23.80 17.32
N LYS A 136 21.19 -23.63 18.41
CA LYS A 136 20.32 -24.68 18.99
C LYS A 136 18.95 -24.76 18.34
N LEU A 137 18.32 -23.61 18.10
CA LEU A 137 16.90 -23.53 17.71
C LEU A 137 16.68 -23.14 16.25
N GLY A 138 17.72 -22.68 15.54
CA GLY A 138 17.61 -22.20 14.17
C GLY A 138 17.06 -23.25 13.21
N SER A 139 17.37 -24.53 13.43
CA SER A 139 16.83 -25.65 12.65
C SER A 139 15.32 -25.88 12.85
N MET A 140 14.74 -25.32 13.91
CA MET A 140 13.32 -25.42 14.23
C MET A 140 12.49 -24.28 13.63
N ILE A 141 13.11 -23.25 13.05
CA ILE A 141 12.41 -22.13 12.43
C ILE A 141 11.56 -22.64 11.26
N LYS A 142 10.27 -22.30 11.28
CA LYS A 142 9.26 -22.67 10.27
C LYS A 142 8.73 -21.42 9.58
N ILE A 143 8.04 -21.64 8.46
CA ILE A 143 7.35 -20.57 7.72
C ILE A 143 6.31 -19.86 8.60
N SER A 144 5.59 -20.61 9.45
CA SER A 144 4.59 -20.07 10.38
C SER A 144 5.14 -19.03 11.36
N ASP A 145 6.44 -19.11 11.70
CA ASP A 145 7.07 -18.15 12.60
C ASP A 145 7.20 -16.78 11.93
N PHE A 146 7.45 -16.76 10.61
CA PHE A 146 7.44 -15.53 9.82
C PHE A 146 6.04 -14.97 9.64
N GLU A 147 5.02 -15.82 9.47
CA GLU A 147 3.62 -15.39 9.35
C GLU A 147 3.16 -14.66 10.62
N SER A 148 3.51 -15.17 11.80
CA SER A 148 3.21 -14.51 13.08
C SER A 148 3.91 -13.16 13.22
N LEU A 149 5.18 -13.06 12.80
CA LEU A 149 5.90 -11.79 12.79
C LEU A 149 5.31 -10.80 11.78
N GLN A 150 4.92 -11.28 10.59
CA GLN A 150 4.31 -10.44 9.55
C GLN A 150 2.96 -9.88 10.02
N GLU A 151 2.11 -10.68 10.67
CA GLU A 151 0.84 -10.20 11.23
C GLU A 151 1.04 -9.08 12.27
N LYS A 152 2.10 -9.17 13.09
CA LYS A 152 2.48 -8.10 14.03
C LYS A 152 2.96 -6.85 13.29
N ILE A 153 3.78 -7.02 12.26
CA ILE A 153 4.26 -5.93 11.40
C ILE A 153 3.06 -5.23 10.76
N ASP A 154 2.13 -5.95 10.14
CA ASP A 154 0.97 -5.39 9.44
C ASP A 154 0.09 -4.55 10.38
N ARG A 155 -0.21 -5.08 11.58
CA ARG A 155 -0.94 -4.32 12.61
C ARG A 155 -0.20 -3.05 13.03
N MET A 156 1.12 -3.14 13.17
CA MET A 156 1.94 -2.00 13.56
C MET A 156 2.05 -0.97 12.44
N GLU A 157 2.14 -1.39 11.18
CA GLU A 157 2.10 -0.51 10.01
C GLU A 157 0.77 0.23 9.90
N GLU A 158 -0.35 -0.44 10.19
CA GLU A 158 -1.66 0.21 10.27
C GLU A 158 -1.72 1.24 11.41
N ALA A 159 -1.20 0.91 12.59
CA ALA A 159 -1.13 1.84 13.72
C ALA A 159 -0.28 3.08 13.40
N VAL A 160 0.88 2.89 12.76
CA VAL A 160 1.75 3.97 12.27
C VAL A 160 1.05 4.80 11.19
N ARG A 161 0.31 4.18 10.28
CA ARG A 161 -0.46 4.88 9.24
C ARG A 161 -1.53 5.79 9.85
N ASN A 162 -2.20 5.33 10.89
CA ASN A 162 -3.21 6.10 11.62
C ASN A 162 -2.57 7.20 12.49
N ASN A 163 -1.33 7.02 12.95
CA ASN A 163 -0.61 7.96 13.81
C ASN A 163 0.84 8.20 13.32
N PRO A 164 1.06 8.85 12.16
CA PRO A 164 2.37 8.90 11.51
C PRO A 164 3.44 9.70 12.25
N ARG A 165 3.03 10.53 13.23
CA ARG A 165 3.94 11.32 14.07
C ARG A 165 4.37 10.61 15.33
N ASP A 166 3.71 9.51 15.69
CA ASP A 166 4.09 8.71 16.85
C ASP A 166 5.49 8.12 16.60
N ARG A 167 6.44 8.43 17.49
CA ARG A 167 7.81 7.96 17.36
C ARG A 167 7.93 6.53 17.89
N ASP A 168 7.23 6.20 18.97
CA ASP A 168 7.36 4.92 19.66
C ASP A 168 6.81 3.80 18.77
N LEU A 169 5.68 4.02 18.09
CA LEU A 169 5.14 3.07 17.10
C LEU A 169 6.11 2.80 15.94
N ARG A 170 6.84 3.83 15.48
CA ARG A 170 7.83 3.67 14.39
C ARG A 170 9.07 2.94 14.85
N ASP A 171 9.55 3.23 16.06
CA ASP A 171 10.69 2.55 16.67
C ASP A 171 10.34 1.06 16.94
N GLU A 172 9.11 0.76 17.35
CA GLU A 172 8.61 -0.61 17.52
C GLU A 172 8.46 -1.35 16.18
N LEU A 173 7.88 -0.71 15.16
CA LEU A 173 7.81 -1.27 13.81
C LEU A 173 9.20 -1.63 13.27
N LYS A 174 10.17 -0.74 13.47
CA LYS A 174 11.56 -0.97 13.05
C LYS A 174 12.15 -2.20 13.75
N LYS A 175 11.96 -2.33 15.06
CA LYS A 175 12.42 -3.50 15.83
C LYS A 175 11.79 -4.80 15.32
N LEU A 176 10.49 -4.79 14.99
CA LEU A 176 9.82 -5.97 14.43
C LEU A 176 10.37 -6.37 13.07
N LYS A 177 10.71 -5.40 12.20
CA LYS A 177 11.36 -5.67 10.90
C LYS A 177 12.76 -6.26 11.09
N GLU A 178 13.58 -5.67 11.97
CA GLU A 178 14.90 -6.20 12.33
C GLU A 178 14.81 -7.62 12.93
N GLN A 179 13.78 -7.87 13.74
CA GLN A 179 13.48 -9.18 14.31
C GLN A 179 13.20 -10.21 13.20
N LYS A 180 12.33 -9.87 12.25
CA LYS A 180 12.02 -10.72 11.08
C LYS A 180 13.28 -11.03 10.26
N ASP A 181 14.10 -10.03 10.00
CA ASP A 181 15.35 -10.19 9.25
C ASP A 181 16.34 -11.10 10.00
N THR A 182 16.44 -10.94 11.32
CA THR A 182 17.30 -11.79 12.16
C THR A 182 16.83 -13.24 12.15
N VAL A 183 15.53 -13.49 12.29
CA VAL A 183 14.96 -14.85 12.20
C VAL A 183 15.20 -15.44 10.81
N TYR A 184 15.02 -14.65 9.75
CA TYR A 184 15.27 -15.10 8.38
C TYR A 184 16.70 -15.57 8.17
N ASN A 185 17.68 -14.74 8.57
CA ASN A 185 19.09 -15.04 8.38
C ASN A 185 19.56 -16.28 9.15
N ASN A 186 18.89 -16.65 10.24
CA ASN A 186 19.20 -17.83 11.04
C ASN A 186 18.33 -19.05 10.71
N ALA A 187 17.34 -18.91 9.82
CA ALA A 187 16.48 -20.01 9.40
C ALA A 187 17.21 -20.99 8.46
N PRO A 188 16.76 -22.26 8.34
CA PRO A 188 17.32 -23.19 7.39
C PRO A 188 17.20 -22.65 5.96
N GLY A 189 18.21 -22.85 5.13
CA GLY A 189 18.21 -22.32 3.76
C GLY A 189 17.02 -22.77 2.90
N ILE A 190 16.38 -23.91 3.20
CA ILE A 190 15.14 -24.32 2.54
C ILE A 190 13.96 -23.45 2.95
N VAL A 191 13.83 -23.14 4.25
CA VAL A 191 12.78 -22.27 4.80
C VAL A 191 12.96 -20.84 4.28
N GLN A 192 14.19 -20.32 4.24
CA GLN A 192 14.49 -19.01 3.65
C GLN A 192 14.01 -18.89 2.20
N ARG A 193 14.29 -19.91 1.37
CA ARG A 193 13.87 -19.94 -0.04
C ARG A 193 12.36 -20.08 -0.18
N ASP A 194 11.73 -20.96 0.59
CA ASP A 194 10.30 -21.21 0.51
C ASP A 194 9.50 -20.00 0.98
N TYR A 195 9.89 -19.37 2.09
CA TYR A 195 9.29 -18.11 2.58
C TYR A 195 9.39 -17.01 1.52
N PHE A 196 10.60 -16.76 0.99
CA PHE A 196 10.78 -15.72 -0.03
C PHE A 196 9.97 -16.02 -1.30
N ARG A 197 9.91 -17.29 -1.73
CA ARG A 197 9.09 -17.69 -2.88
C ARG A 197 7.61 -17.41 -2.63
N GLN A 198 7.08 -17.81 -1.48
CA GLN A 198 5.68 -17.61 -1.09
C GLN A 198 5.32 -16.13 -1.07
N GLN A 199 6.14 -15.30 -0.40
CA GLN A 199 5.92 -13.85 -0.34
C GLN A 199 5.99 -13.19 -1.72
N ARG A 200 6.95 -13.60 -2.57
CA ARG A 200 7.01 -13.13 -3.96
C ARG A 200 5.76 -13.51 -4.75
N GLU A 201 5.26 -14.73 -4.60
CA GLU A 201 4.04 -15.19 -5.28
C GLU A 201 2.81 -14.44 -4.80
N GLU A 202 2.70 -14.18 -3.51
CA GLU A 202 1.64 -13.38 -2.91
C GLU A 202 1.65 -11.93 -3.43
N ILE A 203 2.82 -11.26 -3.41
CA ILE A 203 2.98 -9.90 -3.95
C ILE A 203 2.55 -9.85 -5.41
N LEU A 204 2.94 -10.85 -6.23
CA LEU A 204 2.64 -10.87 -7.66
C LEU A 204 1.29 -11.50 -8.02
N SER A 205 0.51 -11.98 -7.05
CA SER A 205 -0.74 -12.73 -7.28
C SER A 205 -1.79 -11.95 -8.09
N SER A 206 -1.79 -10.61 -7.99
CA SER A 206 -2.72 -9.74 -8.73
C SER A 206 -2.26 -9.37 -10.14
N ILE A 207 -1.07 -9.83 -10.58
CA ILE A 207 -0.50 -9.49 -11.89
C ILE A 207 -0.72 -10.66 -12.86
N TYR A 208 -1.76 -10.55 -13.68
CA TYR A 208 -2.10 -11.56 -14.70
C TYR A 208 -1.37 -11.35 -16.03
N ASP A 209 -0.87 -10.14 -16.26
CA ASP A 209 -0.20 -9.79 -17.52
C ASP A 209 1.27 -10.25 -17.50
N GLU A 210 1.62 -11.15 -18.41
CA GLU A 210 2.96 -11.74 -18.52
C GLU A 210 4.04 -10.71 -18.88
N ASP A 211 3.72 -9.68 -19.65
CA ASP A 211 4.68 -8.64 -20.01
C ASP A 211 4.98 -7.73 -18.82
N VAL A 212 3.95 -7.40 -18.03
CA VAL A 212 4.12 -6.70 -16.73
C VAL A 212 4.93 -7.56 -15.77
N ARG A 213 4.64 -8.86 -15.67
CA ARG A 213 5.39 -9.79 -14.81
C ARG A 213 6.87 -9.87 -15.20
N ARG A 214 7.19 -9.90 -16.51
CA ARG A 214 8.56 -9.85 -17.03
C ARG A 214 9.24 -8.51 -16.73
N ALA A 215 8.52 -7.40 -16.84
CA ALA A 215 9.06 -6.08 -16.51
C ALA A 215 9.41 -5.99 -15.01
N ILE A 216 8.51 -6.42 -14.12
CA ILE A 216 8.75 -6.50 -12.68
C ILE A 216 9.97 -7.36 -12.38
N ALA A 217 10.08 -8.56 -12.99
CA ALA A 217 11.22 -9.44 -12.77
C ALA A 217 12.55 -8.81 -13.18
N ARG A 218 12.58 -8.11 -14.33
CA ARG A 218 13.78 -7.41 -14.82
C ARG A 218 14.20 -6.28 -13.87
N ASP A 219 13.25 -5.46 -13.46
CA ASP A 219 13.50 -4.32 -12.58
C ASP A 219 13.91 -4.79 -11.18
N TYR A 220 13.32 -5.88 -10.69
CA TYR A 220 13.68 -6.47 -9.41
C TYR A 220 15.08 -7.07 -9.40
N ILE A 221 15.51 -7.74 -10.49
CA ILE A 221 16.89 -8.22 -10.63
C ILE A 221 17.86 -7.05 -10.58
N LYS A 222 17.53 -5.95 -11.28
CA LYS A 222 18.34 -4.74 -11.25
C LYS A 222 18.40 -4.14 -9.85
N TYR A 223 17.26 -3.95 -9.19
CA TYR A 223 17.17 -3.47 -7.81
C TYR A 223 18.06 -4.28 -6.88
N ARG A 224 17.93 -5.60 -6.90
CA ARG A 224 18.75 -6.51 -6.08
C ARG A 224 20.25 -6.36 -6.35
N ASN A 225 20.65 -6.17 -7.60
CA ASN A 225 22.07 -5.98 -7.96
C ASN A 225 22.61 -4.61 -7.50
N ASP A 226 21.79 -3.57 -7.58
CA ASP A 226 22.17 -2.19 -7.20
C ASP A 226 22.31 -2.06 -5.67
N VAL A 227 21.54 -2.85 -4.94
CA VAL A 227 21.33 -2.71 -3.50
C VAL A 227 22.18 -3.69 -2.67
N GLY A 228 22.55 -4.86 -3.22
CA GLY A 228 23.51 -5.78 -2.60
C GLY A 228 22.90 -6.75 -1.56
N GLU A 229 23.67 -7.07 -0.50
CA GLU A 229 23.24 -7.94 0.61
C GLU A 229 22.30 -7.17 1.56
N GLU A 230 21.11 -6.84 1.07
CA GLU A 230 20.06 -6.25 1.89
C GLU A 230 19.22 -7.29 2.64
N SER A 231 18.47 -6.79 3.62
CA SER A 231 17.59 -7.60 4.44
C SER A 231 16.41 -8.14 3.63
N ILE A 232 15.84 -9.27 4.07
CA ILE A 232 14.70 -9.86 3.36
C ILE A 232 13.50 -8.91 3.33
N THR A 233 13.34 -8.10 4.38
CA THR A 233 12.29 -7.08 4.46
C THR A 233 12.47 -6.04 3.36
N GLN A 234 13.67 -5.49 3.19
CA GLN A 234 13.92 -4.48 2.17
C GLN A 234 13.79 -5.05 0.74
N LEU A 235 14.20 -6.30 0.53
CA LEU A 235 14.01 -6.99 -0.74
C LEU A 235 12.53 -7.16 -1.10
N LEU A 236 11.69 -7.56 -0.15
CA LEU A 236 10.25 -7.71 -0.37
C LEU A 236 9.53 -6.37 -0.54
N GLU A 237 9.92 -5.34 0.21
CA GLU A 237 9.42 -3.97 0.04
C GLU A 237 9.77 -3.42 -1.35
N GLY A 238 11.03 -3.54 -1.78
CA GLY A 238 11.45 -3.13 -3.11
C GLY A 238 10.70 -3.86 -4.23
N LEU A 239 10.43 -5.16 -4.07
CA LEU A 239 9.59 -5.90 -5.01
C LEU A 239 8.16 -5.36 -5.06
N SER A 240 7.56 -5.07 -3.90
CA SER A 240 6.21 -4.50 -3.80
C SER A 240 6.12 -3.13 -4.50
N GLU A 241 7.10 -2.26 -4.26
CA GLU A 241 7.16 -0.94 -4.90
C GLU A 241 7.33 -1.03 -6.43
N ILE A 242 8.19 -1.94 -6.91
CA ILE A 242 8.36 -2.19 -8.35
C ILE A 242 7.04 -2.69 -8.95
N LYS A 243 6.35 -3.61 -8.27
CA LYS A 243 5.04 -4.10 -8.70
C LYS A 243 4.03 -2.96 -8.79
N GLU A 244 3.88 -2.13 -7.76
CA GLU A 244 2.97 -0.98 -7.77
C GLU A 244 3.28 0.01 -8.90
N THR A 245 4.57 0.25 -9.15
CA THR A 245 5.03 1.12 -10.24
C THR A 245 4.65 0.56 -11.60
N GLN A 246 4.93 -0.71 -11.86
CA GLN A 246 4.64 -1.35 -13.15
C GLN A 246 3.13 -1.49 -13.39
N ASP A 247 2.36 -1.86 -12.36
CA ASP A 247 0.90 -1.91 -12.41
C ASP A 247 0.29 -0.52 -12.70
N THR A 248 0.83 0.52 -12.07
CA THR A 248 0.44 1.90 -12.36
C THR A 248 0.74 2.30 -13.80
N ILE A 249 1.97 2.03 -14.29
CA ILE A 249 2.34 2.33 -15.68
C ILE A 249 1.38 1.63 -16.65
N LYS A 250 1.01 0.38 -16.37
CA LYS A 250 0.08 -0.38 -17.19
C LYS A 250 -1.32 0.23 -17.22
N ARG A 251 -1.89 0.56 -16.05
CA ARG A 251 -3.22 1.20 -15.96
C ARG A 251 -3.28 2.48 -16.78
N ILE A 252 -2.23 3.30 -16.72
CA ILE A 252 -2.21 4.57 -17.45
C ILE A 252 -2.08 4.32 -18.95
N ASP A 253 -1.31 3.31 -19.38
CA ASP A 253 -1.23 2.91 -20.78
C ASP A 253 -2.59 2.42 -21.30
N GLU A 254 -3.29 1.57 -20.53
CA GLU A 254 -4.65 1.10 -20.85
C GLU A 254 -5.66 2.26 -20.92
N GLN A 255 -5.60 3.22 -19.99
CA GLN A 255 -6.44 4.41 -20.01
C GLN A 255 -6.14 5.33 -21.20
N ALA A 256 -4.86 5.51 -21.54
CA ALA A 256 -4.44 6.30 -22.70
C ALA A 256 -4.91 5.64 -24.01
N ASN A 257 -4.77 4.32 -24.13
CA ASN A 257 -5.27 3.57 -25.28
C ASN A 257 -6.80 3.64 -25.39
N ALA A 258 -7.52 3.45 -24.27
CA ALA A 258 -8.97 3.58 -24.24
C ALA A 258 -9.45 5.00 -24.59
N LEU A 259 -8.71 6.04 -24.18
CA LEU A 259 -8.98 7.42 -24.59
C LEU A 259 -8.77 7.55 -26.09
N ILE A 260 -7.63 7.11 -26.62
CA ILE A 260 -7.32 7.18 -28.06
C ILE A 260 -8.37 6.43 -28.89
N ASP A 261 -8.84 5.27 -28.44
CA ASP A 261 -9.84 4.50 -29.18
C ASP A 261 -11.21 5.18 -29.15
N LYS A 262 -11.63 5.74 -28.00
CA LYS A 262 -12.83 6.61 -27.95
C LYS A 262 -12.70 7.84 -28.85
N LEU A 263 -11.50 8.41 -28.95
CA LEU A 263 -11.23 9.51 -29.87
C LEU A 263 -11.37 9.08 -31.33
N LYS A 264 -10.89 7.88 -31.69
CA LYS A 264 -11.06 7.32 -33.04
C LYS A 264 -12.52 7.01 -33.34
N GLU A 265 -13.23 6.37 -32.42
CA GLU A 265 -14.67 6.07 -32.56
C GLU A 265 -15.46 7.35 -32.75
N GLY A 266 -15.28 8.34 -31.89
CA GLY A 266 -15.92 9.65 -32.02
C GLY A 266 -15.58 10.35 -33.34
N ALA A 267 -14.34 10.23 -33.83
CA ALA A 267 -13.97 10.78 -35.13
C ALA A 267 -14.61 10.04 -36.32
N ILE A 268 -14.77 8.70 -36.22
CA ILE A 268 -15.43 7.88 -37.24
C ILE A 268 -16.93 8.16 -37.29
N ASP A 269 -17.59 8.21 -36.13
CA ASP A 269 -19.03 8.48 -36.04
C ASP A 269 -19.33 9.89 -36.54
N TYR A 270 -18.49 10.85 -36.15
CA TYR A 270 -18.55 12.22 -36.67
C TYR A 270 -18.43 12.26 -38.21
N ALA A 271 -17.54 11.45 -38.80
CA ALA A 271 -17.35 11.39 -40.24
C ALA A 271 -18.50 10.68 -40.98
N LYS A 272 -19.23 9.77 -40.32
CA LYS A 272 -20.32 8.99 -40.92
C LYS A 272 -21.67 9.68 -40.85
N ASP A 273 -22.01 10.27 -39.70
CA ASP A 273 -23.39 10.65 -39.41
C ASP A 273 -23.70 12.13 -39.67
N GLY A 274 -22.69 12.93 -40.04
CA GLY A 274 -22.88 14.36 -40.25
C GLY A 274 -23.34 15.02 -38.95
N ALA A 275 -22.39 15.22 -38.04
CA ALA A 275 -22.46 16.13 -36.90
C ALA A 275 -23.82 16.21 -36.16
N GLY A 276 -24.00 15.34 -35.17
CA GLY A 276 -25.09 15.47 -34.21
C GLY A 276 -24.58 15.80 -32.80
N VAL A 277 -25.43 16.49 -32.02
CA VAL A 277 -25.27 16.87 -30.59
C VAL A 277 -24.75 15.72 -29.70
N VAL A 278 -25.07 14.47 -30.04
CA VAL A 278 -24.64 13.26 -29.32
C VAL A 278 -23.11 13.08 -29.33
N ALA A 279 -22.43 13.45 -30.42
CA ALA A 279 -20.98 13.36 -30.51
C ALA A 279 -20.30 14.39 -29.60
N GLU A 280 -20.85 15.60 -29.48
CA GLU A 280 -20.24 16.68 -28.69
C GLU A 280 -20.37 16.47 -27.18
N GLU A 281 -21.55 16.07 -26.69
CA GLU A 281 -21.75 15.76 -25.27
C GLU A 281 -20.95 14.51 -24.84
N GLY A 282 -20.93 13.47 -25.68
CA GLY A 282 -20.12 12.27 -25.46
C GLY A 282 -18.64 12.58 -25.36
N TRP A 283 -18.14 13.49 -26.21
CA TRP A 283 -16.74 13.90 -26.20
C TRP A 283 -16.41 14.77 -24.99
N LYS A 284 -17.26 15.75 -24.67
CA LYS A 284 -17.08 16.61 -23.49
C LYS A 284 -17.03 15.78 -22.21
N TRP A 285 -17.92 14.77 -22.09
CA TRP A 285 -17.92 13.83 -20.99
C TRP A 285 -16.65 12.95 -20.97
N ALA A 286 -16.29 12.35 -22.12
CA ALA A 286 -15.11 11.50 -22.24
C ALA A 286 -13.82 12.27 -21.91
N TRP A 287 -13.72 13.52 -22.35
CA TRP A 287 -12.60 14.39 -22.04
C TRP A 287 -12.56 14.80 -20.59
N GLN A 288 -13.67 15.27 -20.01
CA GLN A 288 -13.71 15.68 -18.60
C GLN A 288 -13.32 14.53 -17.69
N ARG A 289 -13.89 13.33 -17.91
CA ARG A 289 -13.59 12.17 -17.09
C ARG A 289 -12.16 11.68 -17.27
N SER A 290 -11.72 11.46 -18.51
CA SER A 290 -10.36 11.00 -18.78
C SER A 290 -9.28 12.02 -18.39
N SER A 291 -9.57 13.32 -18.48
CA SER A 291 -8.65 14.39 -18.07
C SER A 291 -8.42 14.38 -16.56
N GLU A 292 -9.49 14.24 -15.77
CA GLU A 292 -9.37 14.13 -14.31
C GLU A 292 -8.66 12.83 -13.90
N ASP A 293 -9.00 11.70 -14.52
CA ASP A 293 -8.34 10.41 -14.26
C ASP A 293 -6.83 10.47 -14.59
N MET A 294 -6.46 11.04 -15.75
CA MET A 294 -5.05 11.22 -16.14
C MET A 294 -4.31 12.17 -15.19
N LYS A 295 -4.93 13.29 -14.78
CA LYS A 295 -4.32 14.21 -13.80
C LYS A 295 -4.07 13.50 -12.47
N TRP A 296 -5.04 12.72 -12.01
CA TRP A 296 -4.93 11.98 -10.76
C TRP A 296 -3.81 10.94 -10.82
N GLU A 297 -3.73 10.14 -11.90
CA GLU A 297 -2.66 9.17 -12.08
C GLU A 297 -1.28 9.81 -12.28
N MET A 298 -1.18 10.93 -13.00
CA MET A 298 0.05 11.70 -13.11
C MET A 298 0.51 12.23 -11.74
N ALA A 299 -0.42 12.76 -10.94
CA ALA A 299 -0.11 13.21 -9.58
C ALA A 299 0.35 12.03 -8.70
N ARG A 300 -0.25 10.85 -8.86
CA ARG A 300 0.19 9.64 -8.15
C ARG A 300 1.60 9.21 -8.56
N LEU A 301 1.92 9.21 -9.86
CA LEU A 301 3.28 8.95 -10.34
C LEU A 301 4.28 10.01 -9.86
N GLU A 302 3.89 11.28 -9.79
CA GLU A 302 4.73 12.33 -9.21
C GLU A 302 4.98 12.10 -7.71
N GLY A 303 3.96 11.67 -6.96
CA GLY A 303 4.13 11.27 -5.56
C GLY A 303 5.04 10.05 -5.39
N LEU A 304 4.95 9.06 -6.26
CA LEU A 304 5.87 7.91 -6.28
C LEU A 304 7.30 8.34 -6.62
N LYS A 305 7.46 9.22 -7.62
CA LYS A 305 8.74 9.78 -8.02
C LYS A 305 9.45 10.46 -6.86
N ASP A 306 8.72 11.20 -6.01
CA ASP A 306 9.29 11.93 -4.88
C ASP A 306 9.77 11.02 -3.73
N LYS A 307 9.46 9.71 -3.76
CA LYS A 307 10.04 8.71 -2.84
C LYS A 307 11.47 8.31 -3.20
N TYR A 308 11.90 8.57 -4.44
CA TYR A 308 13.20 8.15 -4.95
C TYR A 308 14.17 9.32 -5.07
N ASP A 309 15.46 9.05 -4.89
CA ASP A 309 16.50 10.03 -5.18
C ASP A 309 16.47 10.44 -6.67
N LYS A 310 16.67 11.73 -6.96
CA LYS A 310 16.60 12.28 -8.34
C LYS A 310 17.62 11.66 -9.30
N ALA A 311 18.74 11.16 -8.78
CA ALA A 311 19.76 10.47 -9.56
C ALA A 311 19.46 8.97 -9.76
N SER A 312 18.47 8.41 -9.05
CA SER A 312 18.12 6.99 -9.17
C SER A 312 17.54 6.65 -10.55
N ALA A 313 17.79 5.42 -11.02
CA ALA A 313 17.24 4.96 -12.29
C ALA A 313 15.71 4.87 -12.26
N GLN A 314 15.13 4.55 -11.10
CA GLN A 314 13.70 4.50 -10.84
C GLN A 314 13.07 5.88 -11.02
N TYR A 315 13.64 6.91 -10.41
CA TYR A 315 13.22 8.29 -10.60
C TYR A 315 13.23 8.66 -12.08
N GLN A 316 14.32 8.37 -12.80
CA GLN A 316 14.44 8.70 -14.21
C GLN A 316 13.42 7.95 -15.08
N ALA A 317 13.14 6.68 -14.78
CA ALA A 317 12.14 5.89 -15.47
C ALA A 317 10.71 6.44 -15.24
N ILE A 318 10.34 6.70 -13.99
CA ILE A 318 9.05 7.29 -13.62
C ILE A 318 8.90 8.68 -14.23
N ASN A 319 9.92 9.54 -14.09
CA ASN A 319 9.91 10.88 -14.64
C ASN A 319 9.76 10.86 -16.17
N LYS A 320 10.48 9.98 -16.88
CA LYS A 320 10.31 9.82 -18.33
C LYS A 320 8.87 9.46 -18.70
N LYS A 321 8.23 8.55 -17.95
CA LYS A 321 6.82 8.18 -18.16
C LYS A 321 5.88 9.35 -17.86
N VAL A 322 6.08 10.07 -16.75
CA VAL A 322 5.32 11.28 -16.42
C VAL A 322 5.43 12.32 -17.53
N GLN A 323 6.63 12.58 -18.07
CA GLN A 323 6.81 13.52 -19.18
C GLN A 323 6.12 13.06 -20.47
N GLN A 324 6.14 11.74 -20.77
CA GLN A 324 5.41 11.18 -21.90
C GLN A 324 3.90 11.38 -21.74
N PHE A 325 3.34 11.09 -20.56
CA PHE A 325 1.92 11.30 -20.29
C PHE A 325 1.53 12.76 -20.30
N LYS A 326 2.34 13.63 -19.69
CA LYS A 326 2.13 15.08 -19.73
C LYS A 326 2.11 15.61 -21.15
N LYS A 327 3.02 15.15 -22.01
CA LYS A 327 3.03 15.50 -23.44
C LYS A 327 1.73 15.10 -24.13
N ILE A 328 1.27 13.85 -23.94
CA ILE A 328 0.00 13.37 -24.52
C ILE A 328 -1.17 14.23 -23.98
N TYR A 329 -1.23 14.45 -22.67
CA TYR A 329 -2.26 15.27 -22.04
C TYR A 329 -2.29 16.69 -22.61
N ASP A 330 -1.12 17.35 -22.72
CA ASP A 330 -1.00 18.70 -23.25
C ASP A 330 -1.40 18.77 -24.73
N GLU A 331 -1.06 17.75 -25.53
CA GLU A 331 -1.49 17.65 -26.92
C GLU A 331 -3.01 17.51 -27.05
N VAL A 332 -3.64 16.58 -26.31
CA VAL A 332 -5.10 16.40 -26.36
C VAL A 332 -5.82 17.63 -25.81
N ASN A 333 -5.30 18.27 -24.76
CA ASN A 333 -5.83 19.54 -24.24
C ASN A 333 -5.71 20.67 -25.27
N GLY A 334 -4.66 20.65 -26.10
CA GLY A 334 -4.52 21.54 -27.25
C GLY A 334 -5.64 21.36 -28.27
N VAL A 335 -5.98 20.11 -28.60
CA VAL A 335 -7.13 19.78 -29.47
C VAL A 335 -8.42 20.32 -28.88
N TYR A 336 -8.67 20.05 -27.60
CA TYR A 336 -9.88 20.51 -26.91
C TYR A 336 -10.01 22.04 -26.92
N LYS A 337 -8.91 22.78 -26.69
CA LYS A 337 -8.91 24.24 -26.77
C LYS A 337 -9.27 24.76 -28.17
N GLN A 338 -8.84 24.07 -29.23
CA GLN A 338 -9.21 24.46 -30.59
C GLN A 338 -10.69 24.20 -30.88
N VAL A 339 -11.21 23.05 -30.46
CA VAL A 339 -12.64 22.73 -30.56
C VAL A 339 -13.49 23.77 -29.83
N LYS A 340 -13.15 24.08 -28.59
CA LYS A 340 -13.83 25.09 -27.78
C LYS A 340 -13.82 26.48 -28.44
N LYS A 341 -12.74 26.83 -29.13
CA LYS A 341 -12.68 28.10 -29.88
C LYS A 341 -13.74 28.18 -30.97
N PHE A 342 -14.10 27.05 -31.60
CA PHE A 342 -15.20 27.02 -32.57
C PHE A 342 -16.56 27.15 -31.89
N ASP A 343 -16.74 26.56 -30.70
CA ASP A 343 -17.95 26.76 -29.88
C ASP A 343 -18.14 28.23 -29.51
N ASP A 344 -17.06 28.88 -29.06
CA ASP A 344 -17.08 30.30 -28.71
C ASP A 344 -17.41 31.17 -29.94
N LEU A 345 -16.94 30.79 -31.15
CA LEU A 345 -17.27 31.50 -32.39
C LEU A 345 -18.73 31.27 -32.81
N LEU A 346 -19.25 30.06 -32.64
CA LEU A 346 -20.65 29.71 -32.90
C LEU A 346 -21.58 30.47 -31.96
N ALA A 347 -21.30 30.47 -30.66
CA ALA A 347 -22.07 31.19 -29.65
C ALA A 347 -22.06 32.72 -29.86
N GLN A 348 -21.01 33.25 -30.48
CA GLN A 348 -20.90 34.66 -30.88
C GLN A 348 -21.59 34.98 -32.22
N GLY A 349 -22.21 34.00 -32.88
CA GLY A 349 -22.80 34.16 -34.21
C GLY A 349 -21.77 34.47 -35.31
N LYS A 350 -20.47 34.22 -35.07
CA LYS A 350 -19.40 34.52 -36.03
C LYS A 350 -19.23 33.45 -37.10
N ILE A 351 -19.76 32.26 -36.85
CA ILE A 351 -19.84 31.13 -37.76
C ILE A 351 -21.18 30.42 -37.53
N GLN A 352 -21.73 29.81 -38.57
CA GLN A 352 -22.90 28.95 -38.44
C GLN A 352 -22.54 27.56 -37.89
N GLU A 353 -23.56 26.85 -37.41
CA GLU A 353 -23.46 25.52 -36.80
C GLU A 353 -22.71 24.53 -37.70
N GLY A 354 -23.15 24.35 -38.95
CA GLY A 354 -22.49 23.45 -39.91
C GLY A 354 -21.02 23.79 -40.20
N HIS A 355 -20.63 25.07 -40.14
CA HIS A 355 -19.22 25.47 -40.28
C HIS A 355 -18.41 25.11 -39.03
N ALA A 356 -18.96 25.33 -37.83
CA ALA A 356 -18.31 24.98 -36.58
C ALA A 356 -18.07 23.47 -36.52
N GLU A 357 -19.08 22.69 -36.89
CA GLU A 357 -19.03 21.24 -37.01
C GLU A 357 -17.87 20.83 -37.93
N VAL A 358 -17.86 21.24 -39.20
CA VAL A 358 -16.79 20.86 -40.16
C VAL A 358 -15.39 21.20 -39.62
N LEU A 359 -15.24 22.33 -38.93
CA LEU A 359 -13.96 22.73 -38.31
C LEU A 359 -13.56 21.82 -37.14
N LYS A 360 -14.51 21.45 -36.27
CA LYS A 360 -14.28 20.47 -35.20
C LYS A 360 -13.87 19.12 -35.80
N GLY A 361 -14.62 18.64 -36.78
CA GLY A 361 -14.33 17.41 -37.52
C GLY A 361 -12.95 17.42 -38.17
N ALA A 362 -12.59 18.53 -38.81
CA ALA A 362 -11.26 18.72 -39.38
C ALA A 362 -10.19 18.57 -38.30
N VAL A 363 -10.30 19.32 -37.19
CA VAL A 363 -9.40 19.26 -36.01
C VAL A 363 -9.23 17.82 -35.48
N PHE A 364 -10.32 17.06 -35.40
CA PHE A 364 -10.29 15.67 -34.97
C PHE A 364 -9.61 14.75 -35.99
N LEU A 365 -9.94 14.87 -37.27
CA LEU A 365 -9.36 14.02 -38.32
C LEU A 365 -7.85 14.21 -38.45
N GLY A 366 -7.36 15.44 -38.43
CA GLY A 366 -5.91 15.66 -38.52
C GLY A 366 -5.16 15.12 -37.32
N LYS A 367 -5.71 15.24 -36.10
CA LYS A 367 -5.08 14.69 -34.89
C LYS A 367 -5.23 13.18 -34.80
N GLY A 368 -6.36 12.63 -35.19
CA GLY A 368 -6.57 11.19 -35.32
C GLY A 368 -5.59 10.55 -36.30
N LEU A 369 -5.34 11.19 -37.45
CA LEU A 369 -4.32 10.78 -38.42
C LEU A 369 -2.90 10.90 -37.86
N GLU A 370 -2.59 11.98 -37.14
CA GLU A 370 -1.29 12.15 -36.47
C GLU A 370 -1.03 11.06 -35.42
N TYR A 371 -2.03 10.73 -34.58
CA TYR A 371 -1.90 9.65 -33.60
C TYR A 371 -1.83 8.26 -34.24
N ALA A 372 -2.65 7.98 -35.25
CA ALA A 372 -2.61 6.72 -35.98
C ALA A 372 -1.24 6.49 -36.67
N THR A 373 -0.61 7.56 -37.16
CA THR A 373 0.72 7.49 -37.79
C THR A 373 1.87 7.47 -36.79
N ALA A 374 1.74 8.11 -35.63
CA ALA A 374 2.76 8.10 -34.58
C ALA A 374 2.84 6.76 -33.81
N TYR A 375 1.75 6.00 -33.76
CA TYR A 375 1.69 4.72 -33.05
C TYR A 375 2.20 3.52 -33.89
N VAL A 376 2.34 3.69 -35.22
CA VAL A 376 2.91 2.67 -36.12
C VAL A 376 4.42 2.92 -36.27
N PRO A 377 5.31 2.03 -35.76
CA PRO A 377 6.76 2.29 -35.64
C PRO A 377 7.51 2.54 -36.96
N VAL A 378 6.88 2.27 -38.10
CA VAL A 378 7.52 2.27 -39.44
C VAL A 378 7.50 3.64 -40.13
N PHE A 379 6.69 4.60 -39.67
CA PHE A 379 6.53 5.92 -40.31
C PHE A 379 6.94 7.10 -39.42
N GLY A 380 8.08 6.96 -38.73
CA GLY A 380 8.56 7.90 -37.72
C GLY A 380 8.74 9.37 -38.16
N SER A 381 8.34 10.27 -37.25
CA SER A 381 8.71 11.69 -37.03
C SER A 381 8.57 12.73 -38.16
N THR A 382 8.83 12.39 -39.41
CA THR A 382 8.80 13.36 -40.52
C THR A 382 7.37 13.59 -41.02
N ALA A 383 6.56 12.53 -41.08
CA ALA A 383 5.15 12.63 -41.47
C ALA A 383 4.30 13.37 -40.42
N SER A 384 4.56 13.19 -39.13
CA SER A 384 3.81 13.86 -38.04
C SER A 384 4.11 15.35 -37.93
N THR A 385 5.32 15.78 -38.27
CA THR A 385 5.71 17.21 -38.19
C THR A 385 5.17 18.00 -39.38
N ILE A 386 5.25 17.43 -40.59
CA ILE A 386 4.67 18.02 -41.81
C ILE A 386 3.14 18.07 -41.72
N SER A 387 2.50 17.06 -41.12
CA SER A 387 1.05 17.08 -40.93
C SER A 387 0.62 18.17 -39.94
N LYS A 388 1.33 18.38 -38.83
CA LYS A 388 0.94 19.37 -37.81
C LYS A 388 0.94 20.82 -38.32
N GLU A 389 2.02 21.26 -38.97
CA GLU A 389 2.12 22.64 -39.51
C GLU A 389 1.13 22.88 -40.66
N THR A 390 1.04 21.92 -41.59
CA THR A 390 0.11 22.00 -42.72
C THR A 390 -1.34 22.03 -42.22
N PHE A 391 -1.63 21.27 -41.17
CA PHE A 391 -2.96 21.19 -40.60
C PHE A 391 -3.38 22.46 -39.85
N GLU A 392 -2.50 23.06 -39.06
CA GLU A 392 -2.79 24.35 -38.42
C GLU A 392 -3.09 25.45 -39.45
N VAL A 393 -2.34 25.46 -40.57
CA VAL A 393 -2.59 26.38 -41.69
C VAL A 393 -3.95 26.10 -42.35
N VAL A 394 -4.29 24.82 -42.60
CA VAL A 394 -5.57 24.42 -43.19
C VAL A 394 -6.74 24.78 -42.27
N VAL A 395 -6.65 24.51 -40.97
CA VAL A 395 -7.68 24.86 -39.98
C VAL A 395 -7.85 26.39 -39.90
N LYS A 396 -6.75 27.15 -39.91
CA LYS A 396 -6.80 28.62 -39.92
C LYS A 396 -7.49 29.16 -41.17
N LEU A 397 -7.14 28.63 -42.35
CA LEU A 397 -7.75 29.03 -43.63
C LEU A 397 -9.23 28.64 -43.69
N ALA A 398 -9.57 27.42 -43.27
CA ALA A 398 -10.95 26.96 -43.19
C ALA A 398 -11.79 27.82 -42.24
N THR A 399 -11.21 28.22 -41.09
CA THR A 399 -11.88 29.12 -40.13
C THR A 399 -12.15 30.50 -40.73
N GLN A 400 -11.20 31.05 -41.48
CA GLN A 400 -11.38 32.33 -42.17
C GLN A 400 -12.46 32.24 -43.25
N ARG A 401 -12.46 31.15 -44.05
CA ARG A 401 -13.51 30.89 -45.03
C ARG A 401 -14.88 30.73 -44.39
N ALA A 402 -15.01 29.95 -43.32
CA ALA A 402 -16.25 29.77 -42.59
C ALA A 402 -16.86 31.11 -42.12
N LYS A 403 -16.05 31.98 -41.50
CA LYS A 403 -16.48 33.32 -41.07
C LYS A 403 -16.96 34.17 -42.24
N ARG A 404 -16.26 34.10 -43.37
CA ARG A 404 -16.63 34.84 -44.58
C ARG A 404 -17.94 34.33 -45.18
N SER A 405 -18.10 33.01 -45.31
CA SER A 405 -19.32 32.39 -45.85
C SER A 405 -20.54 32.74 -45.00
N THR A 406 -20.42 32.67 -43.66
CA THR A 406 -21.50 33.07 -42.75
C THR A 406 -21.88 34.54 -42.93
N ARG A 407 -20.91 35.46 -42.99
CA ARG A 407 -21.18 36.87 -43.28
C ARG A 407 -21.87 37.10 -44.62
N LEU A 408 -21.46 36.36 -45.66
CA LEU A 408 -22.08 36.45 -46.99
C LEU A 408 -23.54 35.98 -46.97
N GLU A 409 -23.85 34.89 -46.26
CA GLU A 409 -25.23 34.43 -46.08
C GLU A 409 -26.08 35.43 -45.31
N ASP A 410 -25.55 36.02 -44.24
CA ASP A 410 -26.26 37.07 -43.50
C ASP A 410 -26.62 38.26 -44.43
N CYS A 411 -25.71 38.62 -45.34
CA CYS A 411 -25.95 39.64 -46.36
C CYS A 411 -26.95 39.23 -47.45
N PHE A 412 -27.09 37.94 -47.76
CA PHE A 412 -28.13 37.45 -48.68
C PHE A 412 -29.51 37.48 -48.02
N VAL A 413 -29.58 37.21 -46.72
CA VAL A 413 -30.83 37.20 -45.94
C VAL A 413 -31.30 38.62 -45.62
N ASP A 414 -30.38 39.53 -45.28
CA ASP A 414 -30.67 40.96 -45.02
C ASP A 414 -29.69 41.88 -45.76
N PRO A 415 -29.93 42.15 -47.05
CA PRO A 415 -29.04 42.99 -47.85
C PRO A 415 -29.03 44.46 -47.41
N ALA A 416 -30.00 44.91 -46.61
CA ALA A 416 -30.10 46.30 -46.17
C ALA A 416 -29.16 46.64 -45.01
N ASN A 417 -28.77 45.64 -44.21
CA ASN A 417 -27.89 45.81 -43.04
C ASN A 417 -26.55 45.07 -43.17
N CYS A 418 -26.15 44.72 -44.40
CA CYS A 418 -24.91 44.00 -44.69
C CYS A 418 -23.66 44.86 -44.41
N ASP A 419 -22.81 44.42 -43.48
CA ASP A 419 -21.47 44.99 -43.27
C ASP A 419 -20.46 44.30 -44.21
N LEU A 420 -20.03 45.03 -45.24
CA LEU A 420 -19.07 44.55 -46.24
C LEU A 420 -17.62 44.61 -45.74
N ASP A 421 -17.34 45.26 -44.59
CA ASP A 421 -15.99 45.41 -44.07
C ASP A 421 -15.45 44.05 -43.58
N GLY A 422 -14.48 43.53 -44.34
CA GLY A 422 -13.83 42.25 -44.08
C GLY A 422 -14.33 41.08 -44.95
N ILE A 423 -15.19 41.31 -45.94
CA ILE A 423 -15.45 40.34 -47.01
C ILE A 423 -14.45 40.58 -48.15
N THR A 424 -13.23 40.05 -48.00
CA THR A 424 -12.19 40.11 -49.04
C THR A 424 -12.33 38.95 -50.01
N ALA A 425 -11.84 39.11 -51.26
CA ALA A 425 -11.89 38.04 -52.28
C ALA A 425 -11.12 36.76 -51.86
N TYR A 426 -10.19 36.89 -50.91
CA TYR A 426 -9.38 35.82 -50.34
C TYR A 426 -9.80 35.55 -48.91
#